data_AF-A0A3D1J3P2-F1
#
_entry.id   AF-A0A3D1J3P2-F1
#
_cell.length_a   1.000
_cell.length_b   1.000
_cell.length_c   1.000
_cell.angle_alpha   90.00
_cell.angle_beta   90.00
_cell.angle_gamma   90.00
#
_symmetry.space_group_name_H-M   'P 1'
#
loop_
_entity.id
_entity.type
_entity.pdbx_description
1 polymer ?
#
loop_
_entity_poly.entity_id
_entity_poly.type
_entity_poly.pdbx_seq_one_letter_code
_entity_poly.pdbx_strand_id
1 'polypeptide(L)' 'MILTGRKLEEIGHALYGEIWVSMLSRKLKRSKRTVMRWRSGDFGIPAKMRQQLVDMIDEQFAVLAEKRDYLMTPTDDAQ' A
#
# COMPACT_ATOMS: atom_id res chain seq x y z
N MET A 1 -16.05 9.79 2.16
CA MET A 1 -15.95 8.33 2.32
C MET A 1 -15.10 8.00 3.54
N ILE A 2 -15.54 7.13 4.45
CA ILE A 2 -14.76 6.70 5.64
C ILE A 2 -13.85 5.54 5.23
N LEU A 3 -12.60 5.52 5.71
CA LEU A 3 -11.69 4.41 5.47
C LEU A 3 -12.02 3.31 6.49
N THR A 4 -12.45 2.14 6.01
CA THR A 4 -12.83 1.00 6.86
C THR A 4 -11.68 0.03 7.03
N GLY A 5 -11.74 -0.83 8.06
CA GLY A 5 -10.75 -1.89 8.30
C GLY A 5 -10.63 -2.85 7.11
N ARG A 6 -11.75 -3.27 6.52
CA ARG A 6 -11.77 -4.09 5.30
C ARG A 6 -11.07 -3.40 4.12
N LYS A 7 -11.31 -2.10 3.91
CA LYS A 7 -10.67 -1.37 2.81
C LYS A 7 -9.18 -1.18 3.05
N LEU A 8 -8.77 -0.98 4.30
CA LEU A 8 -7.36 -0.95 4.70
C LEU A 8 -6.67 -2.29 4.41
N GLU A 9 -7.34 -3.41 4.69
CA GLU A 9 -6.83 -4.75 4.41
C GLU A 9 -6.67 -4.99 2.90
N GLU A 10 -7.69 -4.67 2.09
CA GLU A 10 -7.63 -4.76 0.62
C GLU A 10 -6.42 -3.97 0.06
N ILE A 11 -6.24 -2.72 0.52
CA ILE A 11 -5.10 -1.87 0.11
C ILE A 11 -3.78 -2.46 0.59
N GLY A 12 -3.72 -2.93 1.84
CA GLY A 12 -2.52 -3.53 2.42
C GLY A 12 -2.04 -4.74 1.61
N HIS A 13 -2.94 -5.66 1.30
CA HIS A 13 -2.63 -6.82 0.48
C HIS A 13 -2.18 -6.42 -0.93
N ALA A 14 -2.83 -5.44 -1.56
CA ALA A 14 -2.43 -4.96 -2.88
C ALA A 14 -1.00 -4.38 -2.88
N LEU A 15 -0.60 -3.67 -1.81
CA LEU A 15 0.72 -3.05 -1.71
C LEU A 15 1.83 -4.05 -1.31
N TYR A 16 1.52 -5.01 -0.43
CA TYR A 16 2.55 -5.75 0.31
C TYR A 16 2.28 -7.25 0.48
N GLY A 17 1.17 -7.77 -0.07
CA GLY A 17 0.78 -9.17 0.08
C GLY A 17 0.57 -9.59 1.55
N GLU A 18 0.89 -10.84 1.88
CA GLU A 18 0.64 -11.42 3.21
C GLU A 18 1.34 -10.70 4.37
N ILE A 19 2.46 -10.02 4.10
CA ILE A 19 3.23 -9.31 5.14
C ILE A 19 2.73 -7.87 5.38
N TRP A 20 1.58 -7.49 4.82
CA TRP A 20 1.12 -6.11 4.77
C TRP A 20 1.01 -5.43 6.13
N VAL A 21 0.55 -6.12 7.17
CA VAL A 21 0.44 -5.53 8.51
C VAL A 21 1.81 -5.07 9.01
N SER A 22 2.85 -5.88 8.77
CA SER A 22 4.21 -5.54 9.17
C SER A 22 4.76 -4.38 8.34
N MET A 23 4.60 -4.42 7.02
CA MET A 23 5.11 -3.39 6.12
C MET A 23 4.40 -2.05 6.33
N LEU A 24 3.08 -2.06 6.42
CA LEU A 24 2.27 -0.87 6.63
C LEU A 24 2.53 -0.24 7.99
N SER A 25 2.70 -1.05 9.05
CA SER A 25 3.06 -0.53 10.38
C SER A 25 4.37 0.25 10.36
N ARG A 26 5.39 -0.25 9.65
CA ARG A 26 6.69 0.43 9.48
C ARG A 26 6.53 1.72 8.68
N LYS A 27 5.87 1.68 7.53
CA LYS A 27 5.69 2.84 6.64
C LYS A 27 4.88 3.96 7.31
N LEU A 28 3.80 3.63 8.01
CA LEU A 28 2.97 4.61 8.73
C LEU A 28 3.57 5.04 10.08
N LYS A 29 4.70 4.45 10.52
CA LYS A 29 5.29 4.66 11.85
C LYS A 29 4.26 4.44 12.97
N ARG A 30 3.59 3.29 12.91
CA ARG A 30 2.57 2.83 13.88
C ARG A 30 2.90 1.44 14.36
N SER A 31 2.42 1.10 15.56
CA SER A 31 2.58 -0.27 16.06
C SER A 31 1.76 -1.24 15.22
N LYS A 32 2.22 -2.49 15.08
CA LYS A 32 1.44 -3.57 14.45
C LYS A 32 0.08 -3.74 15.13
N ARG A 33 0.04 -3.60 16.46
CA ARG A 33 -1.21 -3.65 17.24
C ARG A 33 -2.20 -2.58 16.81
N THR A 34 -1.75 -1.36 16.56
CA THR A 34 -2.61 -0.27 16.05
C THR A 34 -3.22 -0.62 14.70
N VAL A 35 -2.40 -1.12 13.76
CA VAL A 35 -2.87 -1.53 12.42
C VAL A 35 -3.85 -2.70 12.50
N MET A 36 -3.63 -3.65 13.41
CA MET A 36 -4.56 -4.76 13.65
C MET A 36 -5.91 -4.29 14.23
N ARG A 37 -5.92 -3.31 15.14
CA ARG A 37 -7.17 -2.72 15.68
C ARG A 37 -7.93 -1.90 14.64
N TRP A 38 -7.21 -1.28 13.70
CA TRP A 38 -7.83 -0.64 12.54
C TRP A 38 -8.49 -1.65 11.61
N ARG A 39 -7.80 -2.77 11.35
CA ARG A 39 -8.33 -3.88 10.54
C ARG A 39 -9.61 -4.47 11.13
N SER A 40 -9.62 -4.78 12.43
CA SER A 40 -10.80 -5.33 13.11
C SER A 40 -11.97 -4.35 13.21
N GLY A 41 -11.72 -3.06 13.02
CA GLY A 41 -12.72 -2.00 13.21
C GLY A 41 -12.91 -1.60 14.68
N ASP A 42 -12.16 -2.18 15.61
CA ASP A 42 -12.21 -1.85 17.06
C ASP A 42 -11.77 -0.40 17.34
N PHE A 43 -11.00 0.19 16.42
CA PHE A 43 -10.53 1.56 16.51
C PHE A 43 -10.65 2.24 15.16
N GLY A 44 -11.22 3.45 15.15
CA GLY A 44 -11.34 4.25 13.94
C GLY A 44 -9.98 4.56 13.32
N ILE A 45 -9.90 4.53 11.99
CA ILE A 45 -8.71 4.93 11.26
C ILE A 45 -8.69 6.47 11.17
N PRO A 46 -7.65 7.15 11.67
CA PRO A 46 -7.58 8.61 11.59
C PRO A 46 -7.66 9.11 10.15
N ALA A 47 -8.41 10.18 9.90
CA ALA A 47 -8.61 10.72 8.55
C ALA A 47 -7.29 11.00 7.82
N LYS A 48 -6.26 11.48 8.53
CA LYS A 48 -4.92 11.72 7.98
C LYS A 48 -4.22 10.47 7.41
N MET A 49 -4.62 9.26 7.82
CA MET A 49 -4.05 8.02 7.25
C MET A 49 -4.52 7.80 5.82
N ARG A 50 -5.67 8.36 5.42
CA ARG A 50 -6.14 8.28 4.03
C ARG A 50 -5.13 8.92 3.08
N GLN A 51 -4.67 10.13 3.39
CA GLN A 51 -3.71 10.81 2.53
C GLN A 51 -2.39 10.03 2.46
N GLN A 52 -1.89 9.55 3.60
CA GLN A 52 -0.67 8.75 3.63
C GLN A 52 -0.77 7.47 2.79
N LEU A 53 -1.94 6.80 2.78
CA LEU A 53 -2.16 5.64 1.92
C LEU A 53 -2.21 6.01 0.44
N VAL A 54 -2.81 7.14 0.08
CA VAL A 54 -2.81 7.66 -1.30
C VAL A 54 -1.37 7.91 -1.75
N ASP A 55 -0.60 8.64 -0.95
CA ASP A 55 0.81 8.96 -1.27
C ASP A 55 1.64 7.67 -1.48
N MET A 56 1.42 6.64 -0.66
CA MET A 56 2.09 5.35 -0.78
C MET A 56 1.66 4.56 -2.03
N ILE A 57 0.39 4.67 -2.43
CA ILE A 57 -0.12 4.05 -3.65
C ILE A 57 0.50 4.74 -4.87
N ASP A 58 0.53 6.06 -4.89
CA ASP A 58 1.10 6.85 -5.99
C ASP A 58 2.60 6.58 -6.15
N GLU A 59 3.35 6.48 -5.04
CA GLU A 59 4.77 6.08 -5.04
C GLU A 59 4.96 4.70 -5.70
N GLN A 60 4.12 3.71 -5.38
CA GLN A 60 4.20 2.38 -5.98
C GLN A 60 3.79 2.38 -7.45
N PHE A 61 2.76 3.13 -7.84
CA PHE A 61 2.36 3.25 -9.24
C PHE A 61 3.47 3.86 -10.10
N ALA A 62 4.17 4.88 -9.60
CA ALA A 62 5.30 5.48 -10.32
C ALA A 62 6.41 4.45 -10.59
N VAL A 63 6.78 3.66 -9.57
CA VAL A 63 7.79 2.59 -9.71
C VAL A 63 7.32 1.50 -10.69
N LEU A 64 6.06 1.07 -10.58
CA LEU A 64 5.51 0.05 -11.47
C LEU A 64 5.38 0.54 -12.92
N ALA A 65 5.05 1.82 -13.13
CA ALA A 65 5.00 2.44 -14.45
C ALA A 65 6.39 2.44 -15.10
N GLU A 66 7.43 2.85 -14.37
CA GLU A 66 8.81 2.83 -14.87
C GLU A 66 9.24 1.41 -15.27
N LYS A 67 8.92 0.40 -14.46
CA LYS A 67 9.25 -1.00 -14.76
C LYS A 67 8.41 -1.55 -15.92
N ARG A 68 7.15 -1.15 -16.04
CA ARG A 68 6.30 -1.49 -17.19
C ARG A 68 6.88 -0.92 -18.48
N ASP A 69 7.32 0.33 -18.46
CA ASP A 69 7.90 0.97 -19.63
C ASP A 69 9.19 0.26 -20.06
N TYR A 70 10.05 -0.13 -19.11
CA TYR A 70 11.21 -0.99 -19.38
C TYR A 70 10.85 -2.35 -20.00
N LEU A 71 9.77 -2.99 -19.56
CA LEU A 71 9.31 -4.26 -20.15
C LEU A 71 8.66 -4.09 -21.52
N MET A 72 8.24 -2.86 -21.88
CA MET A 72 7.59 -2.53 -23.14
C MET A 72 8.55 -1.93 -24.18
N THR A 73 9.72 -1.45 -23.78
CA THR A 73 10.78 -1.13 -24.74
C THR A 73 11.22 -2.42 -25.40
N PRO A 74 11.17 -2.54 -26.74
CA PRO A 74 11.70 -3.70 -27.43
C PRO A 74 13.18 -3.81 -27.06
N THR A 75 13.53 -4.85 -26.33
CA THR A 75 14.92 -5.28 -26.27
C THR A 75 15.23 -5.69 -27.70
N ASP A 76 16.01 -4.89 -28.42
CA ASP A 76 16.66 -5.31 -29.66
C ASP A 76 17.66 -6.43 -29.30
N ASP A 77 17.13 -7.61 -28.96
CA ASP A 77 17.86 -8.87 -28.96
C ASP A 77 18.01 -9.31 -30.43
N ALA A 78 18.76 -8.51 -31.19
CA ALA A 78 19.13 -8.81 -32.56
C ALA A 78 20.43 -8.11 -32.95
N GLN A 79 21.56 -8.50 -32.34
CA GLN A 79 22.88 -8.52 -32.99
C GLN A 79 23.71 -9.70 -32.50
#